data_AF-A0A0N4YN14-F1
#
_entry.id   AF-A0A0N4YN14-F1
#
_cell.length_a   1.000
_cell.length_b   1.000
_cell.length_c   1.000
_cell.angle_alpha   90.00
_cell.angle_beta   90.00
_cell.angle_gamma   90.00
#
_symmetry.space_group_name_H-M   'P 1'
#
loop_
_entity.id
_entity.type
_entity.pdbx_description
1 polymer ?
#
loop_
_entity_poly.entity_id
_entity_poly.type
_entity_poly.pdbx_seq_one_letter_code
_entity_poly.pdbx_strand_id
1 'polypeptide(L)'
;MPLIKQRTDRLMEPVKAILEFIRNKVEQRKREIWSGTHVVLGEGEDFVDAFLMEMERQHECDVPSSFDDEMLVMSVLDLWIAAQATTSTTLSWAFTFLLLHPEEIHRCASLTPLNLWRDTAEDTAVGSYVIPKGTAITAQLSLVMNDETFFEDRHQE
;
A
#
# COMPACT_ATOMS: atom_id res chain seq x y z
N MET A 1 38.03 -5.02 3.61
CA MET A 1 38.27 -6.15 4.54
C MET A 1 37.43 -7.36 4.12
N PRO A 2 38.02 -8.56 3.97
CA PRO A 2 37.33 -9.74 3.45
C PRO A 2 36.13 -10.21 4.29
N LEU A 3 36.18 -10.04 5.62
CA LEU A 3 35.08 -10.41 6.54
C LEU A 3 33.84 -9.51 6.41
N ILE A 4 34.02 -8.22 6.10
CA ILE A 4 32.89 -7.30 5.89
C ILE A 4 32.21 -7.63 4.57
N LYS A 5 33.00 -7.87 3.51
CA LYS A 5 32.49 -8.27 2.20
C LYS A 5 31.65 -9.54 2.28
N GLN A 6 32.15 -10.60 2.93
CA GLN A 6 31.41 -11.87 3.07
C GLN A 6 30.09 -11.72 3.86
N ARG A 7 30.05 -10.82 4.86
CA ARG A 7 28.84 -10.52 5.62
C ARG A 7 27.83 -9.72 4.81
N THR A 8 28.30 -8.69 4.09
CA THR A 8 27.48 -7.90 3.18
C THR A 8 26.91 -8.79 2.06
N ASP A 9 27.72 -9.67 1.48
CA ASP A 9 27.28 -10.59 0.43
C ASP A 9 26.14 -11.49 0.94
N ARG A 10 26.32 -12.14 2.10
CA ARG A 10 25.25 -12.96 2.72
C ARG A 10 23.99 -12.18 3.06
N LEU A 11 24.12 -10.94 3.52
CA LEU A 11 22.97 -10.09 3.86
C LEU A 11 22.17 -9.71 2.62
N MET A 12 22.86 -9.51 1.49
CA MET A 12 22.24 -9.10 0.23
C MET A 12 21.68 -10.26 -0.59
N GLU A 13 22.07 -11.52 -0.33
CA GLU A 13 21.57 -12.68 -1.10
C GLU A 13 20.04 -12.75 -1.22
N PRO A 14 19.24 -12.58 -0.15
CA PRO A 14 17.78 -12.59 -0.27
C PRO A 14 17.26 -11.44 -1.15
N VAL A 15 17.87 -10.26 -1.04
CA VAL A 15 17.48 -9.08 -1.83
C VAL A 15 17.80 -9.30 -3.31
N LYS A 16 18.95 -9.88 -3.63
CA LYS A 16 19.32 -10.25 -5.01
C LYS A 16 18.33 -11.25 -5.60
N ALA A 17 17.97 -12.29 -4.85
CA ALA A 17 17.01 -13.29 -5.31
C ALA A 17 15.63 -12.66 -5.62
N ILE A 18 15.17 -11.72 -4.81
CA ILE A 18 13.92 -10.98 -5.06
C ILE A 18 14.05 -10.09 -6.31
N LEU A 19 15.15 -9.35 -6.45
CA LEU A 19 15.41 -8.52 -7.62
C LEU A 19 15.44 -9.34 -8.91
N GLU A 20 16.10 -10.50 -8.90
CA GLU A 20 16.13 -11.43 -10.02
C GLU A 20 14.73 -11.97 -10.33
N PHE A 21 13.95 -12.31 -9.32
CA PHE A 21 12.56 -12.74 -9.51
C PHE A 21 11.71 -11.66 -10.17
N ILE A 22 11.76 -10.42 -9.68
CA ILE A 22 11.02 -9.29 -10.24
C ILE A 22 11.46 -9.04 -11.69
N ARG A 23 12.77 -9.00 -11.95
CA ARG A 23 13.31 -8.81 -13.31
C ARG A 23 12.83 -9.91 -14.26
N ASN A 24 12.88 -11.17 -13.83
CA ASN A 24 12.38 -12.29 -14.63
C ASN A 24 10.88 -12.16 -14.95
N LYS A 25 10.09 -11.61 -14.02
CA LYS A 25 8.65 -11.35 -14.22
C LYS A 25 8.39 -10.21 -15.18
N VAL A 26 9.12 -9.10 -15.07
CA VAL A 26 9.05 -7.99 -16.02
C VAL A 26 9.41 -8.48 -17.43
N GLU A 27 10.50 -9.22 -17.57
CA GLU A 27 10.91 -9.78 -18.86
C GLU A 27 9.92 -10.82 -19.41
N GLN A 28 9.28 -11.59 -18.54
CA GLN A 28 8.18 -12.47 -18.93
C GLN A 28 7.01 -11.66 -19.48
N ARG A 29 6.57 -10.61 -18.79
CA ARG A 29 5.47 -9.75 -19.22
C ARG A 29 5.75 -9.12 -20.59
N LYS A 30 6.94 -8.57 -20.80
CA LYS A 30 7.35 -8.03 -22.11
C LYS A 30 7.27 -9.06 -23.23
N ARG A 31 7.70 -10.30 -22.98
CA ARG A 31 7.60 -11.40 -23.97
C ARG A 31 6.14 -11.75 -24.28
N GLU A 32 5.27 -11.76 -23.27
CA GLU A 32 3.85 -12.04 -23.44
C GLU A 32 3.14 -10.93 -24.25
N ILE A 33 3.52 -9.67 -24.03
CA ILE A 33 3.07 -8.53 -24.86
C ILE A 33 3.54 -8.72 -26.31
N TRP A 34 4.82 -9.02 -26.50
CA TRP A 34 5.40 -9.23 -27.84
C TRP A 34 4.77 -10.41 -28.59
N SER A 35 4.47 -11.52 -27.90
CA SER A 35 3.79 -12.67 -28.50
C SER A 35 2.30 -12.46 -28.74
N GLY A 36 1.74 -11.32 -28.31
CA GLY A 36 0.30 -11.03 -28.33
C GLY A 36 -0.52 -11.89 -27.39
N THR A 37 0.12 -12.58 -26.44
CA THR A 37 -0.55 -13.39 -25.42
C THR A 37 -1.13 -12.53 -24.31
N HIS A 38 -0.43 -11.45 -23.96
CA HIS A 38 -0.92 -10.39 -23.09
C HIS A 38 -1.25 -9.17 -23.94
N VAL A 39 -2.49 -8.68 -23.87
CA VAL A 39 -2.93 -7.53 -24.67
C VAL A 39 -3.15 -6.36 -23.73
N VAL A 40 -2.34 -5.31 -23.91
CA VAL A 40 -2.46 -4.09 -23.13
C VAL A 40 -3.58 -3.23 -23.71
N LEU A 41 -4.64 -2.98 -22.91
CA LEU A 41 -5.80 -2.20 -23.31
C LEU A 41 -5.91 -0.92 -22.47
N GLY A 42 -6.38 0.17 -23.07
CA GLY A 42 -6.63 1.43 -22.35
C GLY A 42 -5.35 2.01 -21.75
N GLU A 43 -5.30 2.12 -20.42
CA GLU A 43 -4.15 2.61 -19.64
C GLU A 43 -3.29 1.49 -19.02
N GLY A 44 -3.53 0.23 -19.41
CA GLY A 44 -2.88 -0.96 -18.85
C GLY A 44 -3.71 -1.67 -17.79
N GLU A 45 -3.50 -2.98 -17.62
CA GLU A 45 -4.26 -3.79 -16.64
C GLU A 45 -3.70 -3.66 -15.21
N ASP A 46 -2.40 -3.39 -15.11
CA ASP A 46 -1.69 -3.23 -13.84
C ASP A 46 -0.59 -2.17 -13.95
N PHE A 47 0.09 -1.92 -12.81
CA PHE A 47 1.18 -0.95 -12.72
C PHE A 47 2.32 -1.23 -13.72
N VAL A 48 2.63 -2.51 -13.99
CA VAL A 48 3.72 -2.87 -14.89
C VAL A 48 3.36 -2.49 -16.32
N ASP A 49 2.12 -2.77 -16.75
CA ASP A 49 1.63 -2.37 -18.06
C ASP A 49 1.64 -0.85 -18.23
N ALA A 50 1.09 -0.13 -17.26
CA ALA A 50 1.04 1.34 -17.30
C ALA A 50 2.45 1.95 -17.37
N PHE A 51 3.42 1.39 -16.63
CA PHE A 51 4.81 1.86 -16.67
C PHE A 51 5.48 1.57 -18.03
N LEU A 52 5.27 0.37 -18.60
CA LEU A 52 5.79 0.02 -19.91
C LEU A 52 5.20 0.90 -21.02
N MET A 53 3.91 1.20 -20.96
CA MET A 53 3.25 2.13 -21.89
C MET A 53 3.84 3.53 -21.79
N GLU A 54 4.04 4.04 -20.58
CA GLU A 54 4.62 5.37 -20.37
C GLU A 54 6.09 5.43 -20.85
N MET A 55 6.85 4.35 -20.65
CA MET A 55 8.21 4.22 -21.16
C MET A 55 8.25 4.28 -22.70
N GLU A 56 7.34 3.56 -23.39
CA GLU A 56 7.23 3.60 -24.85
C GLU A 56 6.82 5.00 -25.35
N ARG A 57 5.81 5.61 -24.71
CA ARG A 57 5.33 6.96 -25.04
C ARG A 57 6.43 8.02 -24.95
N GLN A 58 7.28 7.95 -23.93
CA GLN A 58 8.38 8.90 -23.76
C GLN A 58 9.51 8.66 -24.77
N HIS A 59 9.78 7.40 -25.12
CA HIS A 59 10.74 7.04 -26.15
C HIS A 59 10.32 7.55 -27.54
N GLU A 60 9.03 7.46 -27.89
CA GLU A 60 8.50 8.01 -29.15
C GLU A 60 8.60 9.53 -29.25
N CYS A 61 8.50 10.24 -28.11
CA CYS A 61 8.54 11.70 -28.06
C CYS A 61 9.97 12.27 -27.96
N ASP A 62 11.01 11.43 -27.98
CA ASP A 62 12.43 11.80 -27.80
C ASP A 62 12.69 12.69 -26.57
N VAL A 63 11.95 12.42 -25.48
CA VAL A 63 12.07 13.17 -24.23
C VAL A 63 13.11 12.47 -23.34
N PRO A 64 14.06 13.20 -22.72
CA PRO A 64 14.95 12.63 -21.71
C PRO A 64 14.11 11.99 -20.59
N SER A 65 14.21 10.67 -20.46
CA SER A 65 13.33 9.87 -19.61
C SER A 65 14.11 9.16 -18.50
N SER A 66 13.52 9.14 -17.30
CA SER A 66 13.93 8.27 -16.19
C SER A 66 13.18 6.94 -16.18
N PHE A 67 12.29 6.70 -17.15
CA PHE A 67 11.54 5.46 -17.30
C PHE A 67 12.41 4.48 -18.07
N ASP A 68 13.12 3.65 -17.31
CA ASP A 68 13.88 2.52 -17.82
C ASP A 68 13.55 1.26 -17.04
N ASP A 69 14.08 0.13 -17.51
CA ASP A 69 13.85 -1.18 -16.90
C ASP A 69 14.31 -1.25 -15.44
N GLU A 70 15.37 -0.56 -15.08
CA GLU A 70 15.89 -0.59 -13.72
C GLU A 70 14.97 0.19 -12.79
N MET A 71 14.46 1.34 -13.25
CA MET A 71 13.47 2.13 -12.53
C MET A 71 12.16 1.34 -12.34
N LEU A 72 11.71 0.60 -13.35
CA LEU A 72 10.55 -0.29 -13.23
C LEU A 72 10.77 -1.36 -12.16
N VAL A 73 11.90 -2.09 -12.23
CA VAL A 73 12.22 -3.14 -11.26
C VAL A 73 12.31 -2.58 -9.83
N MET A 74 12.94 -1.44 -9.65
CA MET A 74 13.08 -0.80 -8.34
C MET A 74 11.74 -0.27 -7.81
N SER A 75 10.88 0.29 -8.68
CA SER A 75 9.55 0.76 -8.28
C SER A 75 8.65 -0.39 -7.84
N VAL A 76 8.69 -1.53 -8.54
CA VAL A 76 7.96 -2.75 -8.14
C VAL A 76 8.49 -3.29 -6.81
N LEU A 77 9.81 -3.25 -6.59
CA LEU A 77 10.41 -3.66 -5.32
C LEU A 77 9.94 -2.77 -4.16
N ASP A 78 9.96 -1.45 -4.35
CA ASP A 78 9.54 -0.48 -3.33
C ASP A 78 8.07 -0.67 -2.94
N LEU A 79 7.19 -0.79 -3.95
CA LEU A 79 5.77 -1.07 -3.75
C LEU A 79 5.55 -2.36 -2.95
N TRP A 80 6.28 -3.42 -3.29
CA TRP A 80 6.16 -4.71 -2.61
C TRP A 80 6.64 -4.65 -1.16
N ILE A 81 7.80 -4.04 -0.89
CA ILE A 81 8.34 -3.92 0.48
C ILE A 81 7.39 -3.08 1.35
N ALA A 82 6.91 -1.95 0.82
CA ALA A 82 6.01 -1.06 1.54
C ALA A 82 4.70 -1.78 1.93
N ALA A 83 4.11 -2.53 1.00
CA ALA A 83 2.87 -3.27 1.23
C ALA A 83 3.06 -4.46 2.19
N GLN A 84 4.17 -5.20 2.05
CA GLN A 84 4.41 -6.42 2.81
C GLN A 84 4.68 -6.14 4.29
N ALA A 85 5.58 -5.21 4.60
CA ALA A 85 6.01 -4.95 5.98
C ALA A 85 4.86 -4.41 6.84
N THR A 86 4.08 -3.48 6.30
CA THR A 86 2.97 -2.83 7.01
C THR A 86 1.82 -3.81 7.24
N THR A 87 1.32 -4.44 6.17
CA THR A 87 0.18 -5.37 6.25
C THR A 87 0.50 -6.57 7.12
N SER A 88 1.69 -7.16 6.98
CA SER A 88 2.09 -8.32 7.80
C SER A 88 2.19 -7.95 9.27
N THR A 89 2.75 -6.79 9.59
CA THR A 89 2.86 -6.30 10.98
C THR A 89 1.48 -6.05 11.56
N THR A 90 0.61 -5.33 10.84
CA THR A 90 -0.75 -5.04 11.29
C THR A 90 -1.55 -6.32 11.51
N LEU A 91 -1.52 -7.26 10.57
CA LEU A 91 -2.20 -8.55 10.72
C LEU A 91 -1.64 -9.36 11.89
N SER A 92 -0.32 -9.35 12.08
CA SER A 92 0.31 -10.05 13.21
C SER A 92 -0.19 -9.50 14.54
N TRP A 93 -0.17 -8.17 14.71
CA TRP A 93 -0.71 -7.52 15.90
C TRP A 93 -2.20 -7.78 16.08
N ALA A 94 -2.98 -7.72 14.99
CA ALA A 94 -4.40 -8.01 15.01
C ALA A 94 -4.66 -9.45 15.48
N PHE A 95 -3.97 -10.45 14.92
CA PHE A 95 -4.13 -11.84 15.34
C PHE A 95 -3.64 -12.09 16.76
N THR A 96 -2.53 -11.48 17.18
CA THR A 96 -2.06 -11.56 18.58
C THR A 96 -3.11 -10.99 19.53
N PHE A 97 -3.68 -9.84 19.22
CA PHE A 97 -4.74 -9.23 20.02
C PHE A 97 -5.99 -10.12 20.07
N LEU A 98 -6.43 -10.64 18.93
CA LEU A 98 -7.56 -11.58 18.85
C LEU A 98 -7.34 -12.86 19.67
N LEU A 99 -6.11 -13.39 19.72
CA LEU A 99 -5.78 -14.58 20.51
C LEU A 99 -5.73 -14.30 22.01
N LEU A 100 -5.33 -13.08 22.41
CA LEU A 100 -5.28 -12.66 23.82
C LEU A 100 -6.69 -12.31 24.35
N HIS A 101 -7.56 -11.82 23.47
CA HIS A 101 -8.93 -11.39 23.79
C HIS A 101 -9.95 -12.15 22.93
N PRO A 102 -10.12 -13.48 23.14
CA PRO A 102 -11.00 -14.31 22.31
C PRO A 102 -12.47 -13.87 22.36
N GLU A 103 -12.90 -13.20 23.42
CA GLU A 103 -14.20 -12.53 23.55
C GLU A 103 -14.42 -11.41 22.52
N GLU A 104 -13.35 -10.75 22.06
CA GLU A 104 -13.38 -9.67 21.06
C GLU A 104 -13.39 -10.21 19.61
N ILE A 105 -13.04 -11.49 19.38
CA ILE A 105 -13.13 -12.13 18.05
C ILE A 105 -14.54 -12.06 17.48
N HIS A 106 -15.55 -12.31 18.33
CA HIS A 106 -16.95 -12.27 17.93
C HIS A 106 -17.43 -10.85 17.56
N ARG A 107 -16.76 -9.79 18.04
CA ARG A 107 -17.03 -8.39 17.65
C ARG A 107 -16.24 -7.94 16.43
N CYS A 108 -14.96 -8.32 16.32
CA CYS A 108 -14.09 -7.97 15.20
C CYS A 108 -14.54 -8.58 13.87
N ALA A 109 -15.16 -9.76 13.87
CA ALA A 109 -15.77 -10.34 12.65
C ALA A 109 -16.91 -9.46 12.07
N SER A 110 -17.41 -8.49 12.84
CA SER A 110 -18.50 -7.58 12.46
C SER A 110 -18.04 -6.15 12.09
N LEU A 111 -16.73 -5.81 12.13
CA LEU A 111 -16.25 -4.41 12.06
C LEU A 111 -15.05 -4.22 11.09
N THR A 112 -15.26 -3.56 9.95
CA THR A 112 -14.21 -2.90 9.15
C THR A 112 -13.97 -1.48 9.69
N PRO A 113 -12.76 -1.05 10.12
CA PRO A 113 -12.62 0.15 10.97
C PRO A 113 -12.01 1.39 10.26
N LEU A 114 -12.59 1.85 9.15
CA LEU A 114 -12.41 3.22 8.63
C LEU A 114 -13.70 3.65 7.93
N ASN A 115 -14.37 4.69 8.42
CA ASN A 115 -15.49 5.30 7.70
C ASN A 115 -14.97 6.13 6.51
N LEU A 116 -15.75 6.16 5.42
CA LEU A 116 -15.46 6.95 4.21
C LEU A 116 -15.57 8.46 4.47
N TRP A 117 -14.74 9.26 3.78
CA TRP A 117 -14.79 10.73 3.79
C TRP A 117 -16.18 11.25 3.39
N ARG A 118 -16.66 12.34 4.00
CA ARG A 118 -17.93 13.01 3.67
C ARG A 118 -17.74 14.52 3.54
N ASP A 119 -18.42 15.16 2.60
CA ASP A 119 -18.43 16.61 2.46
C ASP A 119 -19.74 17.23 2.95
N THR A 120 -19.68 18.42 3.53
CA THR A 120 -20.89 19.18 3.88
C THR A 120 -21.62 19.66 2.63
N ALA A 121 -22.88 19.25 2.44
CA ALA A 121 -23.67 19.65 1.28
C ALA A 121 -24.14 21.12 1.34
N GLU A 122 -24.14 21.72 2.52
CA GLU A 122 -24.51 23.10 2.82
C GLU A 122 -23.87 23.58 4.13
N ASP A 123 -23.86 24.90 4.35
CA ASP A 123 -23.33 25.50 5.57
C ASP A 123 -24.08 24.97 6.79
N THR A 124 -23.38 24.29 7.70
CA THR A 124 -23.98 23.58 8.83
C THR A 124 -23.29 23.96 10.13
N ALA A 125 -24.06 24.26 11.17
CA ALA A 125 -23.51 24.51 12.50
C ALA A 125 -23.33 23.20 13.28
N VAL A 126 -22.13 22.97 13.83
CA VAL A 126 -21.83 21.86 14.74
C VAL A 126 -21.33 22.46 16.05
N GLY A 127 -22.15 22.33 17.11
CA GLY A 127 -21.88 23.00 18.38
C GLY A 127 -21.87 24.53 18.22
N SER A 128 -20.79 25.18 18.64
CA SER A 128 -20.59 26.63 18.51
C SER A 128 -19.95 27.07 17.19
N TYR A 129 -19.60 26.13 16.30
CA TYR A 129 -18.85 26.42 15.09
C TYR A 129 -19.72 26.22 13.85
N VAL A 130 -19.55 27.08 12.85
CA VAL A 130 -20.22 26.96 11.54
C VAL A 130 -19.23 26.37 10.56
N ILE A 131 -19.61 25.25 9.93
CA ILE A 131 -18.83 24.54 8.94
C ILE A 131 -19.41 24.87 7.56
N PRO A 132 -18.66 25.57 6.69
CA PRO A 132 -19.14 25.93 5.36
C PRO A 132 -19.35 24.71 4.45
N LYS A 133 -20.20 24.86 3.44
CA LYS A 133 -20.44 23.91 2.36
C LYS A 133 -19.14 23.52 1.64
N GLY A 134 -19.01 22.23 1.33
CA GLY A 134 -17.84 21.65 0.65
C GLY A 134 -16.66 21.38 1.56
N THR A 135 -16.83 21.50 2.87
CA THR A 135 -15.79 21.15 3.84
C THR A 135 -15.76 19.64 4.01
N ALA A 136 -14.61 19.04 3.76
CA ALA A 136 -14.38 17.62 4.00
C ALA A 136 -14.35 17.33 5.50
N ILE A 137 -15.21 16.42 5.93
CA ILE A 137 -15.33 15.95 7.31
C ILE A 137 -14.94 14.48 7.36
N THR A 138 -14.05 14.16 8.29
CA THR A 138 -13.77 12.79 8.70
C THR A 138 -14.15 12.62 10.16
N ALA A 139 -14.88 11.54 10.46
CA ALA A 139 -15.09 11.14 11.84
C ALA A 139 -13.81 10.45 12.32
N GLN A 140 -13.09 11.08 13.25
CA GLN A 140 -11.91 10.48 13.85
C GLN A 140 -12.34 9.41 14.87
N LEU A 141 -12.71 8.24 14.36
CA LEU A 141 -13.21 7.12 15.15
C LEU A 141 -12.23 6.71 16.26
N SER A 142 -10.92 6.90 16.05
CA SER A 142 -9.92 6.62 17.09
C SER A 142 -10.03 7.50 18.33
N LEU A 143 -10.64 8.69 18.27
CA LEU A 143 -10.93 9.53 19.43
C LEU A 143 -12.26 9.15 20.08
N VAL A 144 -13.28 8.84 19.27
CA VAL A 144 -14.59 8.38 19.77
C VAL A 144 -14.48 7.02 20.46
N MET A 145 -13.76 6.07 19.86
CA MET A 145 -13.49 4.74 20.43
C MET A 145 -12.51 4.79 21.62
N ASN A 146 -11.98 5.96 21.92
CA ASN A 146 -11.11 6.25 23.05
C ASN A 146 -11.68 7.37 23.92
N ASP A 147 -12.99 7.59 23.87
CA ASP A 147 -13.65 8.57 24.71
C ASP A 147 -13.96 7.95 26.07
N GLU A 148 -13.29 8.43 27.12
CA GLU A 148 -13.48 8.00 28.52
C GLU A 148 -14.91 8.20 29.03
N THR A 149 -15.69 9.11 28.42
CA THR A 149 -17.09 9.32 28.79
C THR A 149 -18.02 8.19 28.32
N PHE A 150 -17.59 7.43 27.31
CA PHE A 150 -18.35 6.31 26.75
C PHE A 150 -17.67 4.94 26.97
N PHE A 151 -16.36 4.91 27.25
CA PHE A 151 -15.58 3.69 27.49
C PHE A 151 -14.77 3.84 28.79
N GLU A 152 -15.32 3.36 29.91
CA GLU A 152 -14.84 3.64 31.28
C GLU A 152 -13.55 2.89 31.69
N ASP A 153 -13.20 1.77 31.06
CA ASP A 153 -12.03 0.94 31.47
C ASP A 153 -11.10 0.64 30.28
N ARG A 154 -9.96 1.33 30.23
CA ARG A 154 -8.97 1.21 29.14
C ARG A 154 -7.58 0.75 29.55
N HIS A 155 -7.39 0.44 30.84
CA HIS A 155 -6.09 0.03 31.39
C HIS A 155 -6.14 -1.29 32.16
N GLN A 156 -7.23 -2.06 32.01
CA GLN A 156 -7.30 -3.43 32.47
C GLN A 156 -7.33 -4.39 31.29
N GLU A 157 -6.18 -4.52 30.64
CA GLU A 157 -5.77 -5.73 29.93
C GLU A 157 -4.32 -6.05 30.32
#